data_AF-A0A1Z4I390-F1
#
_entry.id   AF-A0A1Z4I390-F1
#
_cell.length_a   1.000
_cell.length_b   1.000
_cell.length_c   1.000
_cell.angle_alpha   90.00
_cell.angle_beta   90.00
_cell.angle_gamma   90.00
#
_symmetry.space_group_name_H-M   'P 1'
#
loop_
_entity.id
_entity.type
_entity.pdbx_description
1 polymer ?
#
loop_
_entity_poly.entity_id
_entity_poly.type
_entity_poly.pdbx_seq_one_letter_code
_entity_poly.pdbx_strand_id
1 'polypeptide(L)'
;MVIFPYRHNQTWVFDDERMGLVQEPFVSGVPEMIEVLIQEIPNVDEGFKLLFSASPFPGYQAELTWCREEYGGNWYAWNQNSLEGWLCPALFKYFNQPPEKIYCKAESLY
;
A
#
# COMPACT_ATOMS: atom_id res chain seq x y z
N MET A 1 -5.56 -7.71 5.60
CA MET A 1 -4.42 -7.33 6.45
C MET A 1 -4.46 -5.83 6.69
N VAL A 2 -3.76 -5.35 7.72
CA VAL A 2 -3.78 -3.94 8.14
C VAL A 2 -2.37 -3.51 8.54
N ILE A 3 -1.96 -2.34 8.04
CA ILE A 3 -0.76 -1.60 8.45
C ILE A 3 -1.14 -0.13 8.70
N PHE A 4 -0.23 0.62 9.31
CA PHE A 4 -0.44 2.01 9.71
C PHE A 4 0.65 2.91 9.13
N PRO A 5 0.52 3.32 7.85
CA PRO A 5 1.50 4.22 7.26
C PRO A 5 1.49 5.60 7.91
N TYR A 6 2.67 6.21 8.02
CA TYR A 6 2.89 7.56 8.54
C TYR A 6 4.00 8.27 7.77
N ARG A 7 4.06 9.60 7.90
CA ARG A 7 5.12 10.41 7.29
C ARG A 7 6.38 10.39 8.14
N HIS A 8 7.51 10.01 7.55
CA HIS A 8 8.83 10.13 8.15
C HIS A 8 9.82 10.63 7.10
N ASN A 9 10.62 11.65 7.42
CA ASN A 9 11.62 12.25 6.50
C ASN A 9 11.07 12.51 5.09
N GLN A 10 9.85 13.07 5.00
CA GLN A 10 9.16 13.39 3.74
C GLN A 10 8.82 12.17 2.86
N THR A 11 8.80 10.95 3.40
CA THR A 11 8.30 9.75 2.71
C THR A 11 7.25 9.02 3.55
N TRP A 12 6.44 8.19 2.90
CA TRP A 12 5.52 7.28 3.58
C TRP A 12 6.28 6.04 4.00
N VAL A 13 6.22 5.72 5.29
CA VAL A 13 6.76 4.49 5.86
C VAL A 13 5.72 3.79 6.70
N PHE A 14 5.95 2.53 7.06
CA PHE A 14 5.16 1.83 8.05
C PHE A 14 6.01 0.88 8.90
N ASP A 15 5.51 0.58 10.08
CA ASP A 15 6.07 -0.42 10.98
C ASP A 15 5.13 -1.64 11.04
N ASP A 16 5.70 -2.85 11.17
CA ASP A 16 4.97 -4.05 11.53
C ASP A 16 5.89 -5.00 12.29
N GLU A 17 5.84 -4.95 13.63
CA GLU A 17 6.68 -5.76 14.51
C GLU A 17 6.51 -7.26 14.26
N ARG A 18 5.31 -7.72 13.89
CA ARG A 18 5.02 -9.14 13.60
C ARG A 18 5.84 -9.64 12.41
N MET A 19 6.17 -8.73 11.51
CA MET A 19 6.93 -8.97 10.30
C MET A 19 8.38 -8.48 10.42
N GLY A 20 8.79 -7.92 11.55
CA GLY A 20 10.10 -7.31 11.75
C GLY A 20 10.38 -6.19 10.75
N LEU A 21 9.36 -5.39 10.41
CA LEU A 21 9.49 -4.21 9.55
C LEU A 21 9.53 -2.96 10.42
N VAL A 22 10.57 -2.15 10.23
CA VAL A 22 10.76 -0.87 10.92
C VAL A 22 11.05 0.19 9.87
N GLN A 23 10.20 1.21 9.82
CA GLN A 23 10.21 2.32 8.88
C GLN A 23 10.34 1.83 7.43
N GLU A 24 9.65 0.75 7.08
CA GLU A 24 9.69 0.20 5.73
C GLU A 24 9.07 1.23 4.77
N PRO A 25 9.84 1.74 3.79
CA PRO A 25 9.39 2.83 2.96
C PRO A 25 8.54 2.34 1.80
N PHE A 26 7.51 3.11 1.47
CA PHE A 26 6.90 3.05 0.15
C PHE A 26 7.78 3.80 -0.84
N VAL A 27 8.03 3.20 -2.00
CA VAL A 27 8.90 3.75 -3.04
C VAL A 27 8.27 3.57 -4.42
N SER A 28 8.86 4.23 -5.43
CA SER A 28 8.60 3.98 -6.85
C SER A 28 7.11 3.94 -7.23
N GLY A 29 6.44 5.09 -7.19
CA GLY A 29 5.05 5.26 -7.62
C GLY A 29 4.00 4.97 -6.53
N VAL A 30 4.33 4.13 -5.54
CA VAL A 30 3.42 3.83 -4.43
C VAL A 30 3.12 5.06 -3.55
N PRO A 31 4.10 5.95 -3.24
CA PRO A 31 3.79 7.19 -2.53
C PRO A 31 2.71 8.04 -3.24
N GLU A 32 2.80 8.19 -4.55
CA GLU A 32 1.83 8.92 -5.37
C GLU A 32 0.44 8.25 -5.36
N MET A 33 0.40 6.92 -5.37
CA MET A 33 -0.84 6.17 -5.22
C MET A 33 -1.47 6.38 -3.83
N ILE A 34 -0.65 6.44 -2.77
CA ILE A 34 -1.12 6.74 -1.42
C ILE A 34 -1.73 8.14 -1.38
N GLU A 35 -1.08 9.14 -1.98
CA GLU A 35 -1.61 10.51 -2.02
C GLU A 35 -3.03 10.56 -2.63
N VAL A 36 -3.29 9.78 -3.69
CA VAL A 36 -4.63 9.66 -4.28
C VAL A 36 -5.60 8.90 -3.36
N LEU A 37 -5.13 7.82 -2.72
CA LEU A 37 -5.96 6.99 -1.86
C LEU A 37 -6.47 7.72 -0.62
N ILE A 38 -5.69 8.68 -0.10
CA ILE A 38 -5.98 9.39 1.14
C ILE A 38 -6.59 10.79 0.94
N GLN A 39 -6.91 11.21 -0.29
CA GLN A 39 -7.37 12.58 -0.58
C GLN A 39 -8.60 13.01 0.23
N GLU A 40 -9.47 12.06 0.59
CA GLU A 40 -10.70 12.34 1.35
C GLU A 40 -10.53 12.15 2.87
N ILE A 41 -9.32 11.82 3.35
CA ILE A 41 -9.03 11.59 4.76
C ILE A 41 -8.49 12.89 5.38
N PRO A 42 -9.13 13.44 6.43
CA PRO A 42 -8.59 14.59 7.16
C PRO A 42 -7.40 14.16 8.04
N ASN A 43 -6.50 15.10 8.33
CA ASN A 43 -5.39 14.93 9.30
C ASN A 43 -4.42 13.75 9.02
N VAL A 44 -4.15 13.46 7.75
CA VAL A 44 -3.29 12.33 7.32
C VAL A 44 -1.82 12.43 7.75
N ASP A 45 -1.36 13.61 8.18
CA ASP A 45 0.03 13.81 8.63
C ASP A 45 0.38 12.97 9.86
N GLU A 46 -0.61 12.62 10.68
CA GLU A 46 -0.46 11.71 11.84
C GLU A 46 -0.46 10.23 11.44
N GLY A 47 -0.65 9.94 10.15
CA GLY A 47 -0.78 8.61 9.58
C GLY A 47 -2.23 8.22 9.31
N PHE A 48 -2.39 7.04 8.73
CA PHE A 48 -3.70 6.48 8.40
C PHE A 48 -3.69 4.96 8.54
N LYS A 49 -4.87 4.35 8.59
CA LYS A 49 -5.01 2.90 8.58
C LYS A 49 -5.16 2.42 7.14
N LEU A 50 -4.27 1.54 6.70
CA LEU A 50 -4.34 0.92 5.38
C LEU A 50 -4.75 -0.54 5.51
N LEU A 51 -5.95 -0.85 5.01
CA LEU A 51 -6.41 -2.22 4.82
C LEU A 51 -6.05 -2.68 3.42
N PHE A 52 -5.56 -3.91 3.31
CA PHE A 52 -5.27 -4.53 2.02
C PHE A 52 -5.54 -6.03 2.03
N SER A 53 -5.92 -6.59 0.87
CA SER A 53 -6.33 -7.99 0.73
C SER A 53 -6.16 -8.50 -0.71
N ALA A 54 -5.86 -9.79 -0.88
CA ALA A 54 -5.90 -10.44 -2.20
C ALA A 54 -7.32 -10.75 -2.68
N SER A 55 -8.29 -10.76 -1.76
CA SER A 55 -9.72 -10.93 -2.07
C SER A 55 -10.48 -9.61 -1.90
N PRO A 56 -11.49 -9.33 -2.74
CA PRO A 56 -12.29 -8.13 -2.60
C PRO A 56 -13.03 -8.13 -1.26
N PHE A 57 -13.22 -6.95 -0.68
CA PHE A 57 -13.98 -6.77 0.56
C PHE A 57 -14.90 -5.56 0.45
N PRO A 58 -16.07 -5.54 1.11
CA PRO A 58 -17.01 -4.43 1.00
C PRO A 58 -16.36 -3.07 1.32
N GLY A 59 -16.50 -2.12 0.40
CA GLY A 59 -15.99 -0.76 0.57
C GLY A 59 -14.49 -0.58 0.30
N TYR A 60 -13.84 -1.48 -0.44
CA TYR A 60 -12.51 -1.20 -0.99
C TYR A 60 -12.54 0.06 -1.88
N GLN A 61 -11.45 0.83 -1.88
CA GLN A 61 -11.31 2.07 -2.63
C GLN A 61 -10.42 1.90 -3.87
N ALA A 62 -9.42 1.03 -3.80
CA ALA A 62 -8.53 0.75 -4.91
C ALA A 62 -8.51 -0.75 -5.23
N GLU A 63 -8.51 -1.08 -6.52
CA GLU A 63 -8.17 -2.40 -7.05
C GLU A 63 -6.86 -2.26 -7.85
N LEU A 64 -5.80 -2.87 -7.32
CA LEU A 64 -4.49 -2.93 -7.94
C LEU A 64 -4.33 -4.25 -8.69
N THR A 65 -3.90 -4.21 -9.94
CA THR A 65 -3.67 -5.41 -10.76
C THR A 65 -2.18 -5.65 -10.93
N TRP A 66 -1.71 -6.87 -10.69
CA TRP A 66 -0.31 -7.24 -10.92
C TRP A 66 0.08 -7.07 -12.39
N CYS A 67 1.27 -6.53 -12.65
CA CYS A 67 1.76 -6.28 -14.00
C CYS A 67 2.99 -7.12 -14.35
N ARG A 68 4.04 -7.00 -13.54
CA ARG A 68 5.35 -7.61 -13.80
C ARG A 68 6.18 -7.70 -12.53
N GLU A 69 7.09 -8.66 -12.48
CA GLU A 69 8.14 -8.72 -11.48
C GLU A 69 9.37 -7.91 -11.95
N GLU A 70 10.01 -7.19 -11.03
CA GLU A 70 11.26 -6.48 -11.30
C GLU A 70 12.08 -6.32 -10.00
N TYR A 71 13.39 -6.57 -10.07
CA TYR A 71 14.31 -6.47 -8.91
C TYR A 71 13.83 -7.22 -7.65
N GLY A 72 13.12 -8.33 -7.81
CA GLY A 72 12.56 -9.15 -6.72
C GLY A 72 11.30 -8.57 -6.06
N GLY A 73 10.83 -7.40 -6.50
CA GLY A 73 9.53 -6.84 -6.15
C GLY A 73 8.53 -6.96 -7.31
N ASN A 74 7.33 -6.42 -7.11
CA ASN A 74 6.21 -6.59 -8.01
C ASN A 74 5.56 -5.24 -8.33
N TRP A 75 5.41 -4.96 -9.63
CA TRP A 75 4.68 -3.79 -10.11
C TRP A 75 3.18 -4.07 -10.14
N TYR A 76 2.41 -3.12 -9.65
CA TYR A 76 0.95 -3.13 -9.64
C TYR A 76 0.38 -1.86 -10.27
N ALA A 77 -0.61 -2.02 -11.14
CA ALA A 77 -1.32 -0.91 -11.77
C ALA A 77 -2.66 -0.63 -11.07
N TRP A 78 -2.92 0.65 -10.82
CA TRP A 78 -4.25 1.17 -10.49
C TRP A 78 -4.86 1.79 -11.75
N ASN A 79 -5.54 0.95 -12.54
CA ASN A 79 -6.05 1.31 -13.86
C ASN A 79 -6.97 2.55 -13.86
N GLN A 80 -7.80 2.71 -12.83
CA GLN A 80 -8.73 3.85 -12.72
C GLN A 80 -8.02 5.20 -12.68
N ASN A 81 -6.80 5.24 -12.13
CA ASN A 81 -6.02 6.46 -11.95
C ASN A 81 -4.81 6.53 -12.88
N SER A 82 -4.61 5.55 -13.77
CA SER A 82 -3.43 5.42 -14.63
C SER A 82 -2.09 5.50 -13.86
N LEU A 83 -2.06 4.93 -12.64
CA LEU A 83 -0.87 4.89 -11.80
C LEU A 83 -0.29 3.48 -11.74
N GLU A 84 1.03 3.38 -11.63
CA GLU A 84 1.74 2.14 -11.33
C GLU A 84 2.65 2.35 -10.12
N GLY A 85 2.76 1.33 -9.28
CA GLY A 85 3.65 1.33 -8.12
C GLY A 85 4.37 0.01 -7.95
N TRP A 86 5.63 0.07 -7.54
CA TRP A 86 6.43 -1.10 -7.24
C TRP A 86 6.38 -1.44 -5.75
N LEU A 87 5.91 -2.66 -5.44
CA LEU A 87 5.92 -3.20 -4.08
C LEU A 87 7.17 -4.06 -3.90
N CYS A 88 7.98 -3.69 -2.91
CA CYS A 88 9.22 -4.37 -2.57
C CYS A 88 8.98 -5.81 -2.07
N PRO A 89 10.05 -6.61 -1.88
CA PRO A 89 9.93 -7.98 -1.38
C PRO A 89 9.24 -8.10 -0.01
N ALA A 90 9.08 -7.01 0.76
CA ALA A 90 8.29 -7.02 2.00
C ALA A 90 6.83 -7.46 1.77
N LEU A 91 6.30 -7.36 0.54
CA LEU A 91 5.01 -7.92 0.14
C LEU A 91 4.89 -9.41 0.50
N PHE A 92 5.99 -10.17 0.38
CA PHE A 92 6.01 -11.61 0.68
C PHE A 92 5.89 -11.93 2.17
N LYS A 93 6.04 -10.94 3.06
CA LYS A 93 5.73 -11.12 4.48
C LYS A 93 4.22 -11.20 4.73
N TYR A 94 3.42 -10.72 3.78
CA TYR A 94 1.96 -10.70 3.86
C TYR A 94 1.27 -11.72 2.94
N PHE A 95 1.93 -12.10 1.85
CA PHE A 95 1.40 -13.05 0.88
C PHE A 95 2.44 -14.12 0.51
N ASN A 96 2.02 -15.37 0.40
CA ASN A 96 2.92 -16.46 0.01
C ASN A 96 3.44 -16.35 -1.44
N GLN A 97 2.67 -15.69 -2.29
CA GLN A 97 2.99 -15.43 -3.70
C GLN A 97 2.42 -14.04 -4.06
N PRO A 98 2.91 -13.37 -5.11
CA PRO A 98 2.39 -12.05 -5.46
C PRO A 98 0.94 -12.25 -5.94
N PRO A 99 -0.05 -11.64 -5.25
CA PRO A 99 -1.45 -11.81 -5.65
C PRO A 99 -1.69 -11.11 -6.99
N GLU A 100 -2.52 -11.69 -7.86
CA GLU A 100 -2.91 -11.06 -9.13
C GLU A 100 -3.65 -9.74 -8.93
N LYS A 101 -4.35 -9.60 -7.80
CA LYS A 101 -5.05 -8.39 -7.40
C LYS A 101 -4.80 -8.06 -5.94
N ILE A 102 -4.70 -6.76 -5.64
CA ILE A 102 -4.68 -6.25 -4.27
C ILE A 102 -5.78 -5.20 -4.15
N TYR A 103 -6.70 -5.43 -3.23
CA TYR A 103 -7.76 -4.51 -2.86
C TYR A 103 -7.29 -3.69 -1.67
N CYS A 104 -7.39 -2.37 -1.75
CA CYS A 104 -6.95 -1.47 -0.68
C CYS A 104 -8.07 -0.54 -0.23
N LYS A 105 -8.01 -0.15 1.05
CA LYS A 105 -8.84 0.89 1.65
C LYS A 105 -8.02 1.66 2.68
N ALA A 106 -8.02 2.97 2.59
CA ALA A 106 -7.49 3.85 3.61
C ALA A 106 -8.63 4.34 4.52
N GLU A 107 -8.37 4.41 5.83
CA GLU A 107 -9.28 4.93 6.83
C GLU A 107 -8.54 5.93 7.72
N SER A 108 -9.26 6.97 8.16
CA SER A 108 -8.81 7.88 9.21
C SER A 108 -8.49 7.09 10.49
N LEU A 109 -7.48 7.55 11.25
CA LEU A 109 -7.24 7.07 12.61
C LEU A 109 -8.22 7.67 13.64
N TYR A 110 -8.91 8.75 13.27
CA TYR A 110 -9.81 9.54 14.13
C TYR A 110 -11.19 9.74 13.51
#